data_AF-A0A1G6VWJ9-F1
#
_entry.id   AF-A0A1G6VWJ9-F1
#
_cell.length_a   1.000
_cell.length_b   1.000
_cell.length_c   1.000
_cell.angle_alpha   90.00
_cell.angle_beta   90.00
_cell.angle_gamma   90.00
#
_symmetry.space_group_name_H-M   'P 1'
#
loop_
_entity.id
_entity.type
_entity.pdbx_description
1 polymer ?
#
loop_
_entity_poly.entity_id
_entity_poly.type
_entity_poly.pdbx_seq_one_letter_code
_entity_poly.pdbx_strand_id
1 'polypeptide(L)'
;MTEKTIGFFLVSSGMDETQWPELSGTELQYGDHTWELTGTVDVGNTGTMLAVEAKQVDDVRQRKAVLRFALDGDAPSLNPGNLGSHFDSLEQAGGTQHLVVKKAARTYRYELHGFEYE
;
A
#
# COMPACT_ATOMS: atom_id res chain seq x y z
N MET A 1 -39.78 10.35 3.63
CA MET A 1 -38.74 11.05 2.86
C MET A 1 -37.68 11.44 3.85
N THR A 2 -36.57 10.69 3.89
CA THR A 2 -35.43 11.05 4.73
C THR A 2 -34.20 10.60 3.98
N GLU A 3 -33.49 11.58 3.44
CA GLU A 3 -32.20 11.42 2.78
C GLU A 3 -31.25 10.68 3.71
N LYS A 4 -30.81 9.49 3.29
CA LYS A 4 -29.62 8.86 3.83
C LYS A 4 -28.44 9.49 3.11
N THR A 5 -27.73 10.37 3.80
CA THR A 5 -26.36 10.77 3.47
C THR A 5 -25.52 9.50 3.37
N ILE A 6 -25.19 9.09 2.15
CA ILE A 6 -24.24 8.02 1.87
C ILE A 6 -22.86 8.64 2.07
N GLY A 7 -22.37 8.61 3.31
CA GLY A 7 -20.94 8.64 3.55
C GLY A 7 -20.38 7.34 3.00
N PHE A 8 -19.51 7.42 1.99
CA PHE A 8 -18.76 6.28 1.51
C PHE A 8 -17.80 5.83 2.62
N PHE A 9 -18.28 4.97 3.49
CA PHE A 9 -17.45 4.07 4.29
C PHE A 9 -16.74 3.17 3.28
N LEU A 10 -15.44 3.36 3.07
CA LEU A 10 -14.63 2.33 2.43
C LEU A 10 -14.77 1.07 3.28
N VAL A 11 -15.19 0.00 2.62
CA VAL A 11 -15.50 -1.33 3.14
C VAL A 11 -14.38 -1.83 4.07
N SER A 12 -14.60 -1.80 5.39
CA SER A 12 -13.75 -2.45 6.41
C SER A 12 -13.98 -3.97 6.50
N SER A 13 -14.41 -4.62 5.41
CA SER A 13 -14.85 -6.02 5.46
C SER A 13 -13.76 -7.02 5.04
N GLY A 14 -12.48 -6.63 5.02
CA GLY A 14 -11.46 -7.51 4.49
C GLY A 14 -10.04 -7.00 4.29
N MET A 15 -9.49 -6.29 5.27
CA MET A 15 -8.07 -5.92 5.26
C MET A 15 -7.46 -6.30 6.61
N ASP A 16 -6.33 -7.00 6.57
CA ASP A 16 -5.55 -7.33 7.76
C ASP A 16 -4.39 -6.33 7.87
N GLU A 17 -4.40 -5.55 8.95
CA GLU A 17 -3.32 -4.60 9.25
C GLU A 17 -2.05 -5.36 9.66
N THR A 18 -0.91 -4.96 9.10
CA THR A 18 0.42 -5.42 9.48
C THR A 18 1.39 -4.25 9.56
N GLN A 19 2.46 -4.43 10.32
CA GLN A 19 3.52 -3.44 10.50
C GLN A 19 4.79 -3.90 9.81
N TRP A 20 5.31 -3.08 8.90
CA TRP A 20 6.61 -3.21 8.22
C TRP A 20 7.49 -2.02 8.60
N PRO A 21 8.16 -2.06 9.77
CA PRO A 21 8.98 -0.95 10.26
C PRO A 21 10.08 -0.52 9.29
N GLU A 22 10.54 -1.43 8.43
CA GLU A 22 11.54 -1.18 7.39
C GLU A 22 11.08 -0.19 6.32
N LEU A 23 9.76 -0.02 6.13
CA LEU A 23 9.21 1.02 5.26
C LEU A 23 9.26 2.40 5.91
N SER A 24 9.22 2.49 7.24
CA SER A 24 9.10 3.77 7.95
C SER A 24 10.25 4.70 7.58
N GLY A 25 9.92 5.91 7.13
CA GLY A 25 10.93 6.90 6.72
C GLY A 25 11.43 6.71 5.29
N THR A 26 10.97 5.69 4.56
CA THR A 26 11.29 5.53 3.13
C THR A 26 10.47 6.53 2.33
N GLU A 27 11.15 7.35 1.53
CA GLU A 27 10.53 8.32 0.64
C GLU A 27 10.36 7.75 -0.77
N LEU A 28 9.23 8.05 -1.41
CA LEU A 28 9.00 7.81 -2.82
C LEU A 28 8.30 8.98 -3.49
N GLN A 29 8.57 9.15 -4.78
CA GLN A 29 7.86 10.11 -5.63
C GLN A 29 6.69 9.41 -6.31
N TYR A 30 5.51 10.01 -6.22
CA TYR A 30 4.34 9.55 -6.95
C TYR A 30 3.36 10.70 -7.23
N GLY A 31 2.93 10.82 -8.48
CA GLY A 31 2.27 12.03 -8.96
C GLY A 31 3.20 13.23 -8.85
N ASP A 32 2.69 14.35 -8.35
CA ASP A 32 3.44 15.59 -8.13
C ASP A 32 3.98 15.73 -6.69
N HIS A 33 3.98 14.63 -5.93
CA HIS A 33 4.24 14.65 -4.49
C HIS A 33 5.29 13.62 -4.05
N THR A 34 5.99 13.97 -2.97
CA THR A 34 6.91 13.11 -2.24
C THR A 34 6.22 12.60 -0.98
N TRP A 35 6.22 11.28 -0.82
CA TRP A 35 5.53 10.57 0.24
C TRP A 35 6.54 9.81 1.08
N GLU A 36 6.52 10.00 2.40
CA GLU A 36 7.23 9.18 3.37
C GLU A 36 6.29 8.09 3.87
N LEU A 37 6.68 6.82 3.68
CA LEU A 37 5.94 5.66 4.17
C LEU A 37 6.05 5.57 5.70
N THR A 38 4.97 5.16 6.36
CA THR A 38 4.91 5.10 7.83
C THR A 38 5.23 3.72 8.41
N GLY A 39 5.10 2.66 7.59
CA GLY A 39 5.23 1.27 8.02
C GLY A 39 3.92 0.55 8.30
N THR A 40 2.78 1.26 8.38
CA THR A 40 1.46 0.62 8.45
C THR A 40 1.04 0.15 7.07
N VAL A 41 0.68 -1.13 6.97
CA VAL A 41 0.25 -1.77 5.72
C VAL A 41 -1.00 -2.60 5.95
N ASP A 42 -2.05 -2.29 5.21
CA ASP A 42 -3.26 -3.10 5.13
C ASP A 42 -3.16 -4.07 3.96
N VAL A 43 -3.32 -5.36 4.25
CA VAL A 43 -3.33 -6.41 3.26
C VAL A 43 -4.77 -6.74 2.88
N GLY A 44 -5.15 -6.54 1.61
CA GLY A 44 -6.47 -6.92 1.12
C GLY A 44 -6.72 -8.43 1.20
N ASN A 45 -7.97 -8.85 1.39
CA ASN A 45 -8.43 -10.25 1.55
C ASN A 45 -7.99 -11.26 0.47
N THR A 46 -7.54 -10.80 -0.68
CA THR A 46 -7.02 -11.66 -1.77
C THR A 46 -5.49 -11.67 -1.83
N GLY A 47 -4.82 -10.88 -0.98
CA GLY A 47 -3.40 -10.58 -1.03
C GLY A 47 -2.92 -10.05 -2.37
N THR A 48 -3.81 -9.45 -3.17
CA THR A 48 -3.48 -8.83 -4.45
C THR A 48 -3.36 -7.32 -4.34
N MET A 49 -3.65 -6.75 -3.17
CA MET A 49 -3.59 -5.32 -2.89
C MET A 49 -2.96 -5.08 -1.53
N LEU A 50 -2.07 -4.10 -1.47
CA LEU A 50 -1.49 -3.54 -0.26
C LEU A 50 -1.86 -2.06 -0.20
N ALA A 51 -2.44 -1.64 0.91
CA ALA A 51 -2.69 -0.24 1.24
C ALA A 51 -1.63 0.20 2.24
N VAL A 52 -0.74 1.10 1.85
CA VAL A 52 0.41 1.53 2.66
C VAL A 52 0.18 2.97 3.10
N GLU A 53 0.12 3.21 4.40
CA GLU A 53 0.00 4.57 4.94
C GLU A 53 1.27 5.36 4.68
N ALA A 54 1.09 6.60 4.21
CA ALA A 54 2.15 7.54 3.93
C ALA A 54 1.76 8.96 4.36
N LYS A 55 2.76 9.81 4.54
CA LYS A 55 2.58 11.26 4.73
C LYS A 55 3.32 12.02 3.65
N GLN A 56 2.72 13.09 3.17
CA GLN A 56 3.35 14.00 2.24
C GLN A 56 4.47 14.77 2.96
N VAL A 57 5.66 14.86 2.38
CA VAL A 57 6.81 15.56 3.00
C VAL A 57 7.22 16.84 2.30
N ASP A 58 6.73 17.07 1.08
CA ASP A 58 6.96 18.29 0.31
C ASP A 58 5.87 19.38 0.51
N ASP A 59 4.85 19.08 1.31
CA ASP A 59 3.83 20.03 1.75
C ASP A 59 3.92 20.23 3.27
N VAL A 60 3.94 21.49 3.71
CA VAL A 60 3.97 21.90 5.12
C VAL A 60 2.80 21.35 5.93
N ARG A 61 1.68 21.00 5.28
CA ARG A 61 0.51 20.41 5.93
C ARG A 61 0.70 18.93 6.28
N GLN A 62 1.70 18.28 5.70
CA GLN A 62 2.00 16.86 5.90
C GLN A 62 0.76 15.96 5.84
N ARG A 63 -0.01 16.11 4.75
CA ARG A 63 -1.25 15.34 4.56
C ARG A 63 -0.94 13.85 4.61
N LYS A 64 -1.84 13.09 5.23
CA LYS A 64 -1.80 11.64 5.20
C LYS A 64 -2.52 11.11 3.97
N ALA A 65 -2.03 9.99 3.46
CA ALA A 65 -2.66 9.26 2.37
C ALA A 65 -2.36 7.77 2.50
N VAL A 66 -3.21 6.97 1.86
CA VAL A 66 -3.00 5.55 1.65
C VAL A 66 -2.56 5.34 0.21
N LEU A 67 -1.34 4.84 0.02
CA LEU A 67 -0.80 4.43 -1.27
C LEU A 67 -1.25 3.01 -1.60
N ARG A 68 -1.75 2.76 -2.81
CA ARG A 68 -2.29 1.47 -3.24
C ARG A 68 -1.33 0.75 -4.17
N PHE A 69 -0.79 -0.37 -3.71
CA PHE A 69 0.08 -1.24 -4.49
C PHE A 69 -0.67 -2.53 -4.87
N ALA A 70 -0.79 -2.84 -6.16
CA ALA A 70 -1.45 -4.06 -6.63
C ALA A 70 -0.45 -5.05 -7.21
N LEU A 71 -0.70 -6.34 -7.03
CA LEU A 71 0.18 -7.41 -7.49
C LEU A 71 0.34 -7.35 -9.02
N ASP A 72 1.57 -7.29 -9.49
CA ASP A 72 1.91 -7.27 -10.92
C ASP A 72 1.71 -8.65 -11.57
N GLY A 73 1.07 -8.66 -12.74
CA GLY A 73 0.90 -9.82 -13.62
C GLY A 73 0.03 -10.98 -13.10
N ASP A 74 0.29 -12.17 -13.64
CA ASP A 74 -0.39 -13.45 -13.33
C ASP A 74 0.17 -14.16 -12.09
N ALA A 75 0.86 -13.44 -11.19
CA ALA A 75 1.37 -14.04 -9.97
C ALA A 75 0.21 -14.63 -9.15
N PRO A 76 0.30 -15.89 -8.69
CA PRO A 76 -0.78 -16.50 -7.93
C PRO A 76 -1.04 -15.67 -6.67
N SER A 77 -2.32 -15.38 -6.42
CA SER A 77 -2.77 -14.60 -5.26
C SER A 77 -2.12 -15.10 -3.97
N LEU A 78 -1.74 -14.16 -3.11
CA LEU A 78 -1.14 -14.45 -1.83
C LEU A 78 -2.26 -14.56 -0.78
N ASN A 79 -2.25 -15.59 0.05
CA ASN A 79 -3.21 -15.67 1.16
C ASN A 79 -2.89 -14.54 2.17
N PRO A 80 -3.83 -13.64 2.52
CA PRO A 80 -3.59 -12.44 3.34
C PRO A 80 -2.90 -12.73 4.67
N GLY A 81 -3.37 -13.75 5.39
CA GLY A 81 -2.83 -14.17 6.69
C GLY A 81 -1.40 -14.71 6.62
N ASN A 82 -0.76 -14.64 5.45
CA ASN A 82 0.58 -15.15 5.18
C ASN A 82 1.47 -14.15 4.43
N LEU A 83 1.05 -12.87 4.38
CA LEU A 83 1.86 -11.73 3.93
C LEU A 83 2.75 -11.18 5.07
N GLY A 84 2.29 -11.24 6.32
CA GLY A 84 3.13 -11.11 7.53
C GLY A 84 4.14 -9.95 7.48
N SER A 85 5.35 -10.15 8.00
CA SER A 85 6.49 -9.19 7.95
C SER A 85 7.49 -9.54 6.83
N HIS A 86 6.99 -9.79 5.61
CA HIS A 86 7.81 -10.29 4.49
C HIS A 86 8.25 -9.21 3.49
N PHE A 87 8.21 -7.94 3.90
CA PHE A 87 8.81 -6.86 3.13
C PHE A 87 10.28 -7.16 2.83
N ASP A 88 10.69 -6.91 1.59
CA ASP A 88 12.08 -7.08 1.15
C ASP A 88 12.67 -5.75 0.66
N SER A 89 11.99 -5.07 -0.26
CA SER A 89 12.50 -3.82 -0.84
C SER A 89 11.41 -2.97 -1.50
N LEU A 90 11.73 -1.70 -1.72
CA LEU A 90 11.02 -0.82 -2.65
C LEU A 90 11.90 -0.63 -3.89
N GLU A 91 11.40 -1.05 -5.05
CA GLU A 91 12.13 -1.02 -6.33
C GLU A 91 11.48 -0.04 -7.31
N GLN A 92 12.28 0.78 -7.98
CA GLN A 92 11.81 1.56 -9.13
C GLN A 92 12.12 0.79 -10.42
N ALA A 93 11.09 0.44 -11.18
CA ALA A 93 11.22 -0.27 -12.45
C ALA A 93 10.18 0.23 -13.45
N GLY A 94 10.58 0.43 -14.72
CA GLY A 94 9.64 0.86 -15.76
C GLY A 94 8.99 2.24 -15.53
N GLY A 95 9.56 3.08 -14.66
CA GLY A 95 8.99 4.39 -14.30
C GLY A 95 7.94 4.35 -13.19
N THR A 96 7.67 3.18 -12.60
CA THR A 96 6.72 2.99 -11.50
C THR A 96 7.43 2.37 -10.28
N GLN A 97 6.82 2.55 -9.11
CA GLN A 97 7.34 2.05 -7.83
C GLN A 97 6.74 0.68 -7.55
N HIS A 98 7.57 -0.26 -7.12
CA HIS A 98 7.16 -1.61 -6.77
C HIS A 98 7.55 -1.92 -5.33
N LEU A 99 6.57 -2.35 -4.54
CA LEU A 99 6.82 -2.96 -3.25
C LEU A 99 7.09 -4.45 -3.46
N VAL A 100 8.28 -4.89 -3.08
CA VAL A 100 8.72 -6.28 -3.23
C VAL A 100 8.57 -7.02 -1.92
N VAL A 101 7.86 -8.14 -1.98
CA VAL A 101 7.69 -9.08 -0.87
C VAL A 101 8.36 -10.39 -1.26
N LYS A 102 9.34 -10.85 -0.48
CA LYS A 102 9.98 -12.15 -0.69
C LYS A 102 9.51 -13.15 0.36
N LYS A 103 9.12 -14.33 -0.12
CA LYS A 103 8.66 -15.41 0.74
C LYS A 103 9.14 -16.75 0.23
N ALA A 104 9.96 -17.42 1.04
CA ALA A 104 10.61 -18.67 0.68
C ALA A 104 11.25 -18.57 -0.71
N ALA A 105 10.78 -19.34 -1.69
CA ALA A 105 11.30 -19.36 -3.07
C ALA A 105 10.53 -18.44 -4.04
N ARG A 106 9.67 -17.54 -3.55
CA ARG A 106 8.84 -16.66 -4.40
C ARG A 106 9.10 -15.19 -4.09
N THR A 107 9.06 -14.40 -5.16
CA THR A 107 9.12 -12.94 -5.13
C THR A 107 7.81 -12.42 -5.69
N TYR A 108 7.16 -11.54 -4.94
CA TYR A 108 5.94 -10.85 -5.34
C TYR A 108 6.27 -9.37 -5.51
N ARG A 109 5.83 -8.77 -6.61
CA ARG A 109 6.00 -7.35 -6.88
C ARG A 109 4.64 -6.71 -6.93
N TYR A 110 4.43 -5.68 -6.12
CA TYR A 110 3.20 -4.91 -6.11
C TYR A 110 3.49 -3.54 -6.70
N GLU A 111 2.91 -3.23 -7.85
CA GLU A 111 3.06 -1.95 -8.54
C GLU A 111 2.16 -0.88 -7.90
N LEU A 112 2.70 0.34 -7.75
CA LEU A 112 1.95 1.50 -7.25
C LEU A 112 0.97 2.04 -8.29
N HIS A 113 -0.33 1.94 -8.01
CA HIS A 113 -1.40 2.35 -8.95
C HIS A 113 -2.14 3.62 -8.55
N GLY A 114 -1.99 4.10 -7.31
CA GLY A 114 -2.70 5.29 -6.88
C GLY A 114 -2.50 5.61 -5.41
N PHE A 115 -3.16 6.68 -4.99
CA PHE A 115 -3.28 7.05 -3.59
C PHE A 115 -4.65 7.64 -3.29
N GLU A 116 -5.02 7.66 -2.02
CA GLU A 116 -6.21 8.32 -1.50
C GLU A 116 -5.86 9.09 -0.24
N TYR A 117 -6.29 10.34 -0.12
CA TYR A 117 -6.12 11.10 1.12
C TYR A 117 -6.98 10.52 2.23
N GLU A 118 -6.46 10.56 3.46
CA GLU A 118 -7.24 10.27 4.67
C GLU A 118 -8.15 11.44 5.08
#